data_AF-A0A937N6X6-F1
#
_entry.id   AF-A0A937N6X6-F1
#
_cell.length_a   1.000
_cell.length_b   1.000
_cell.length_c   1.000
_cell.angle_alpha   90.00
_cell.angle_beta   90.00
_cell.angle_gamma   90.00
#
_symmetry.space_group_name_H-M   'P 1'
#
loop_
_entity.id
_entity.type
_entity.pdbx_description
1 polymer ?
#
loop_
_entity_poly.entity_id
_entity_poly.type
_entity_poly.pdbx_seq_one_letter_code
_entity_poly.pdbx_strand_id
1 'polypeptide(L)'
;MTAERHRDAICCSCREGHPAVGPLIEGPDAQYMCWNCAALYVSRFADASVSKELGPGCSFCQKTSVAVLPAGPNDTICQECADLFIHIFQEETRRRTKQAER
;
A
#
# COMPACT_ATOMS: atom_id res chain seq x y z
N MET A 1 1.15 -0.38 -12.82
CA MET A 1 1.49 0.65 -11.82
C MET A 1 2.99 0.59 -11.62
N THR A 2 3.69 1.70 -11.91
CA THR A 2 5.15 1.84 -11.83
C THR A 2 5.50 2.69 -10.62
N ALA A 3 6.59 2.38 -9.92
CA ALA A 3 7.08 3.25 -8.85
C ALA A 3 7.74 4.48 -9.47
N GLU A 4 7.03 5.61 -9.50
CA GLU A 4 7.49 6.85 -10.12
C GLU A 4 7.95 7.88 -9.08
N ARG A 5 8.94 8.69 -9.47
CA ARG A 5 9.48 9.76 -8.62
C ARG A 5 8.69 11.04 -8.87
N HIS A 6 7.49 11.10 -8.32
CA HIS A 6 6.72 12.33 -8.28
C HIS A 6 7.26 13.21 -7.15
N ARG A 7 7.84 14.36 -7.51
CA ARG A 7 8.57 15.25 -6.58
C ARG A 7 7.65 15.74 -5.44
N ASP A 8 6.36 15.84 -5.72
CA ASP A 8 5.31 16.30 -4.80
C ASP A 8 4.41 15.16 -4.30
N ALA A 9 4.70 13.90 -4.64
CA ALA A 9 3.92 12.78 -4.14
C ALA A 9 4.22 12.54 -2.66
N ILE A 10 3.14 12.38 -1.90
CA ILE A 10 3.15 12.07 -0.47
C ILE A 10 2.50 10.72 -0.22
N CYS A 11 3.10 9.92 0.66
CA CYS A 11 2.49 8.70 1.12
C CYS A 11 1.13 9.02 1.78
N CYS A 12 0.04 8.43 1.31
CA CYS A 12 -1.28 8.68 1.87
C CYS A 12 -1.40 8.24 3.34
N SER A 13 -0.55 7.31 3.81
CA SER A 13 -0.58 6.83 5.20
C SER A 13 0.37 7.58 6.14
N CYS A 14 1.69 7.57 5.88
CA CYS A 14 2.64 8.28 6.75
C CYS A 14 2.76 9.78 6.46
N ARG A 15 2.12 10.28 5.38
CA ARG A 15 2.18 11.68 4.92
C ARG A 15 3.57 12.21 4.56
N GLU A 16 4.57 11.34 4.50
CA GLU A 16 5.92 11.69 4.09
C GLU A 16 6.08 11.64 2.56
N GLY A 17 6.84 12.59 2.02
CA GLY A 17 7.13 12.68 0.58
C GLY A 17 8.32 11.85 0.14
N HIS A 18 8.49 11.69 -1.18
CA HIS A 18 9.60 10.96 -1.81
C HIS A 18 11.00 11.24 -1.21
N PRO A 19 11.37 12.48 -0.82
CA PRO A 19 12.69 12.73 -0.22
C PRO A 19 12.95 11.97 1.09
N ALA A 20 11.91 11.67 1.87
CA ALA A 20 12.01 11.00 3.16
C ALA A 20 11.86 9.48 3.06
N VAL A 21 10.92 9.00 2.24
CA VAL A 21 10.57 7.56 2.15
C VAL A 21 11.07 6.86 0.89
N GLY A 22 11.68 7.60 -0.03
CA GLY A 22 12.13 7.09 -1.32
C GLY A 22 10.98 6.89 -2.32
N PRO A 23 11.13 5.96 -3.28
CA PRO A 23 10.12 5.70 -4.30
C PRO A 23 8.75 5.38 -3.72
N LEU A 24 7.70 5.95 -4.30
CA LEU A 24 6.32 5.68 -3.93
C LEU A 24 5.66 4.80 -4.99
N ILE A 25 4.79 3.92 -4.53
CA ILE A 25 3.90 3.10 -5.35
C ILE A 25 2.72 3.98 -5.73
N GLU A 26 2.52 4.21 -7.03
CA GLU A 26 1.37 4.94 -7.55
C GLU A 26 0.14 4.02 -7.62
N GLY A 27 -0.94 4.48 -7.01
CA GLY A 27 -2.26 3.88 -6.99
C GLY A 27 -3.25 4.57 -7.94
N PRO A 28 -4.52 4.13 -7.92
CA PRO A 28 -5.59 4.86 -8.58
C PRO A 28 -5.75 6.27 -8.00
N ASP A 29 -6.33 7.18 -8.79
CA ASP A 29 -6.69 8.55 -8.36
C ASP A 29 -5.52 9.38 -7.81
N ALA A 30 -4.31 9.19 -8.35
CA ALA A 30 -3.07 9.85 -7.91
C ALA A 30 -2.77 9.65 -6.42
N GLN A 31 -3.16 8.49 -5.87
CA GLN A 31 -2.76 8.08 -4.53
C GLN A 31 -1.36 7.48 -4.55
N TYR A 32 -0.56 7.77 -3.51
CA TYR A 32 0.80 7.25 -3.42
C TYR A 32 1.02 6.53 -2.09
N MET A 33 1.77 5.44 -2.11
CA MET A 33 2.09 4.64 -0.93
C MET A 33 3.59 4.37 -0.86
N CYS A 34 4.22 4.62 0.28
CA CYS A 34 5.63 4.28 0.41
C CYS A 34 5.82 2.77 0.65
N TRP A 35 6.99 2.25 0.30
CA TRP A 35 7.32 0.84 0.50
C TRP A 35 7.19 0.39 1.97
N ASN A 36 7.52 1.24 2.93
CA ASN A 36 7.39 0.91 4.36
C ASN A 36 5.93 0.73 4.78
N CYS A 37 5.04 1.66 4.40
CA CYS A 37 3.62 1.56 4.71
C CYS A 37 2.98 0.36 3.97
N ALA A 38 3.34 0.15 2.71
CA ALA A 38 2.89 -1.02 1.96
C ALA A 38 3.37 -2.34 2.61
N ALA A 39 4.60 -2.40 3.12
CA ALA A 39 5.11 -3.58 3.84
C ALA A 39 4.32 -3.87 5.12
N LEU A 40 4.02 -2.81 5.89
CA LEU A 40 3.21 -2.92 7.11
C LEU A 40 1.82 -3.46 6.80
N TYR A 41 1.22 -3.01 5.70
CA TYR A 41 -0.05 -3.56 5.24
C TYR A 41 0.10 -5.03 4.90
N VAL A 42 0.99 -5.40 3.99
CA VAL A 42 1.17 -6.80 3.58
C VAL A 42 1.38 -7.72 4.79
N SER A 43 2.18 -7.28 5.76
CA SER A 43 2.41 -8.02 7.01
C SER A 43 1.11 -8.20 7.82
N ARG A 44 0.32 -7.13 7.99
CA ARG A 44 -0.98 -7.19 8.68
C ARG A 44 -2.02 -8.01 7.91
N PHE A 45 -1.97 -8.02 6.58
CA PHE A 45 -2.87 -8.80 5.75
C PHE A 45 -2.54 -10.30 5.75
N ALA A 46 -1.27 -10.63 5.85
CA ALA A 46 -0.84 -12.03 6.02
C ALA A 46 -1.28 -12.59 7.38
N ASP A 47 -1.53 -11.73 8.37
CA ASP A 47 -2.10 -12.13 9.64
C ASP A 47 -3.62 -12.36 9.50
N ALA A 48 -4.00 -13.62 9.37
CA ALA A 48 -5.39 -14.07 9.30
C ALA A 48 -6.23 -13.70 10.55
N SER A 49 -5.58 -13.22 11.61
CA SER A 49 -6.24 -12.79 12.85
C SER A 49 -6.84 -11.39 12.76
N VAL A 50 -6.56 -10.62 11.70
CA VAL A 50 -7.13 -9.29 11.54
C VAL A 50 -8.60 -9.40 11.12
N SER A 51 -9.50 -9.06 12.06
CA SER A 51 -10.93 -8.96 11.79
C SER A 51 -11.20 -7.93 10.69
N LYS A 52 -11.87 -8.39 9.62
CA LYS A 52 -12.39 -7.51 8.57
C LYS A 52 -13.61 -6.79 9.12
N GLU A 53 -13.53 -5.47 9.23
CA GLU A 53 -14.65 -4.67 9.70
C GLU A 53 -15.34 -4.00 8.51
N LEU A 54 -16.67 -3.85 8.60
CA LEU A 54 -17.37 -2.91 7.72
C LEU A 54 -17.02 -1.50 8.19
N GLY A 55 -16.01 -0.91 7.56
CA GLY A 55 -15.59 0.45 7.85
C GLY A 55 -16.18 1.47 6.86
N PRO A 56 -15.94 2.75 7.12
CA PRO A 56 -16.54 3.86 6.36
C PRO A 56 -16.11 3.90 4.89
N GLY A 57 -14.98 3.28 4.54
CA GLY A 57 -14.49 3.18 3.16
C GLY A 57 -12.98 3.05 3.10
N CYS A 58 -12.45 2.60 1.96
CA CYS A 58 -11.02 2.46 1.73
C CYS A 58 -10.35 3.83 1.56
N SER A 59 -9.35 4.15 2.39
CA SER A 59 -8.55 5.38 2.25
C SER A 59 -7.84 5.45 0.90
N PHE A 60 -7.52 4.29 0.29
CA PHE A 60 -6.70 4.21 -0.92
C PHE A 60 -7.48 4.31 -2.25
N CYS A 61 -8.63 3.64 -2.37
CA CYS A 61 -9.46 3.70 -3.59
C CYS A 61 -10.75 4.48 -3.39
N GLN A 62 -10.97 5.04 -2.20
CA GLN A 62 -12.14 5.81 -1.80
C GLN A 62 -13.48 5.06 -1.95
N LYS A 63 -13.47 3.75 -2.19
CA LYS A 63 -14.68 2.92 -2.21
C LYS A 63 -15.30 2.91 -0.81
N THR A 64 -16.58 3.27 -0.73
CA THR A 64 -17.41 3.18 0.48
C THR A 64 -18.10 1.81 0.55
N SER A 65 -18.54 1.38 1.74
CA SER A 65 -19.30 0.14 1.94
C SER A 65 -18.56 -1.15 1.53
N VAL A 66 -17.26 -1.20 1.78
CA VAL A 66 -16.40 -2.36 1.51
C VAL A 66 -15.86 -2.92 2.82
N ALA A 67 -15.58 -4.23 2.86
CA ALA A 67 -14.81 -4.80 3.94
C ALA A 67 -13.43 -4.16 3.95
N VAL A 68 -13.12 -3.43 5.01
CA VAL A 68 -11.83 -2.76 5.17
C VAL A 68 -11.06 -3.42 6.31
N LEU A 69 -9.74 -3.32 6.22
CA LEU A 69 -8.85 -3.70 7.28
C LEU A 69 -8.14 -2.46 7.83
N PRO A 70 -7.90 -2.41 9.15
CA PRO A 70 -7.18 -1.32 9.77
C PRO A 70 -5.73 -1.32 9.29
N ALA A 71 -5.44 -0.37 8.41
CA ALA A 71 -4.13 -0.09 7.86
C ALA A 71 -3.29 0.68 8.91
N GLY A 72 -3.93 1.53 9.71
CA GLY A 72 -3.31 2.34 10.75
C GLY A 72 -4.34 2.90 11.72
N PRO A 73 -3.94 3.77 12.66
CA PRO A 73 -4.85 4.34 13.65
C PRO A 73 -6.04 5.10 13.05
N ASN A 74 -5.90 5.62 11.81
CA ASN A 74 -6.97 6.30 11.09
C ASN A 74 -7.09 5.90 9.61
N ASP A 75 -6.31 4.90 9.17
CA ASP A 75 -6.32 4.46 7.78
C ASP A 75 -6.94 3.09 7.69
N THR A 76 -7.83 2.93 6.72
CA THR A 76 -8.40 1.63 6.40
C THR A 76 -8.25 1.35 4.92
N ILE A 77 -8.12 0.08 4.58
CA ILE A 77 -7.89 -0.34 3.20
C ILE A 77 -8.76 -1.54 2.86
N CYS A 78 -9.40 -1.53 1.70
CA CYS A 78 -10.21 -2.67 1.28
C CYS A 78 -9.35 -3.86 0.83
N GLN A 79 -9.94 -5.04 0.89
CA GLN A 79 -9.29 -6.29 0.47
C GLN A 79 -8.70 -6.19 -0.95
N GLU A 80 -9.42 -5.60 -1.90
CA GLU A 80 -8.92 -5.49 -3.29
C GLU A 80 -7.63 -4.68 -3.38
N CYS A 81 -7.54 -3.56 -2.66
CA CYS A 81 -6.33 -2.73 -2.65
C CYS A 81 -5.20 -3.44 -1.89
N ALA A 82 -5.53 -4.18 -0.85
CA ALA A 82 -4.58 -5.00 -0.13
C ALA A 82 -3.96 -6.10 -1.00
N ASP A 83 -4.79 -6.86 -1.73
CA ASP A 83 -4.36 -7.91 -2.64
C ASP A 83 -3.46 -7.33 -3.74
N LEU A 84 -3.80 -6.13 -4.23
CA LEU A 84 -2.96 -5.39 -5.17
C LEU A 84 -1.59 -5.05 -4.56
N PHE A 85 -1.55 -4.54 -3.32
CA PHE A 85 -0.28 -4.26 -2.64
C PHE A 85 0.54 -5.51 -2.43
N ILE A 86 -0.07 -6.61 -2.00
CA ILE A 86 0.60 -7.91 -1.85
C ILE A 86 1.21 -8.35 -3.18
N HIS A 87 0.44 -8.26 -4.26
CA HIS A 87 0.90 -8.64 -5.59
C HIS A 87 2.11 -7.80 -6.03
N ILE A 88 2.02 -6.47 -5.91
CA ILE A 88 3.11 -5.55 -6.23
C ILE A 88 4.36 -5.84 -5.39
N PHE A 89 4.18 -6.09 -4.08
CA PHE A 89 5.29 -6.39 -3.18
C PHE A 89 5.99 -7.68 -3.54
N GLN A 90 5.22 -8.73 -3.82
CA GLN A 90 5.76 -10.02 -4.24
C GLN A 90 6.46 -9.90 -5.59
N GLU A 91 5.88 -9.18 -6.55
CA GLU A 91 6.47 -9.00 -7.88
C GLU A 91 7.79 -8.23 -7.81
N GLU A 92 7.84 -7.11 -7.09
CA GLU A 92 9.07 -6.32 -6.97
C GLU A 92 10.14 -7.01 -6.12
N THR A 93 9.75 -7.74 -5.08
CA THR A 93 10.69 -8.59 -4.32
C THR A 93 11.31 -9.64 -5.25
N ARG A 94 10.51 -10.26 -6.12
CA ARG A 94 10.99 -11.22 -7.14
C ARG A 94 11.89 -10.58 -8.20
N ARG A 95 11.59 -9.35 -8.64
CA ARG A 95 12.44 -8.62 -9.60
C ARG A 95 13.80 -8.27 -8.99
N ARG A 96 13.82 -7.81 -7.73
CA ARG A 96 15.06 -7.47 -7.01
C ARG A 96 15.92 -8.69 -6.72
N THR A 97 15.33 -9.80 -6.28
CA THR A 97 16.07 -11.06 -6.07
C THR A 97 16.66 -11.59 -7.37
N LYS A 98 15.92 -11.57 -8.48
CA LYS A 98 16.45 -11.95 -9.80
C LYS A 98 17.56 -11.03 -10.32
N GLN A 99 17.61 -9.76 -9.90
CA GLN A 99 18.70 -8.85 -10.25
C GLN A 99 19.95 -9.03 -9.38
N ALA A 100 19.81 -9.57 -8.17
CA ALA A 100 20.94 -9.81 -7.26
C ALA A 100 21.73 -11.09 -7.60
N GLU A 101 21.18 -11.98 -8.44
CA GLU A 101 21.84 -13.21 -8.92
C GLU A 101 22.54 -13.06 -10.29
N ARG A 102 22.68 -11.82 -10.79
CA ARG A 102 23.46 -11.49 -12.01
C ARG A 102 24.75 -10.77 -11.66
#